data_AF-A0A838P542-F1
#
_entry.id   AF-A0A838P542-F1
#
_cell.length_a   1.000
_cell.length_b   1.000
_cell.length_c   1.000
_cell.angle_alpha   90.00
_cell.angle_beta   90.00
_cell.angle_gamma   90.00
#
_symmetry.space_group_name_H-M   'P 1'
#
loop_
_entity.id
_entity.type
_entity.pdbx_description
1 polymer ?
#
loop_
_entity_poly.entity_id
_entity_poly.type
_entity_poly.pdbx_seq_one_letter_code
_entity_poly.pdbx_strand_id
1 'polypeptide(L)'
;AFLAEHPFNFFPALGLSTIGDSEFLLIAGTVELTFGLLLMSGVFVRLIILALWLPFNLTLPLLGWSELVGHLPIYGIMGLLLIWGEEQPGSDQAMMDGVAEHAGSSGLVGSAR
;
A
#
# COMPACT_ATOMS: atom_id res chain seq x y z
N ALA A 1 -10.93 -11.26 22.03
CA ALA A 1 -12.35 -11.09 22.35
C ALA A 1 -13.21 -11.25 21.09
N PHE A 2 -13.06 -10.41 20.06
CA PHE A 2 -13.87 -10.46 18.83
C PHE A 2 -13.79 -11.78 18.03
N LEU A 3 -12.59 -12.30 17.72
CA LEU A 3 -12.43 -13.55 16.96
C LEU A 3 -12.87 -14.82 17.73
N ALA A 4 -12.96 -14.74 19.06
CA ALA A 4 -13.46 -15.84 19.88
C ALA A 4 -15.00 -15.97 19.82
N GLU A 5 -15.69 -14.89 19.44
CA GLU A 5 -17.16 -14.84 19.34
C GLU A 5 -17.66 -14.87 17.88
N HIS A 6 -16.81 -14.50 16.92
CA HIS A 6 -17.10 -14.55 15.50
C HIS A 6 -16.00 -15.35 14.77
N PRO A 7 -16.33 -16.48 14.11
CA PRO A 7 -15.37 -17.29 13.34
C PRO A 7 -14.99 -16.56 12.05
N PHE A 8 -14.25 -15.48 12.21
CA PHE A 8 -13.92 -14.54 11.16
C PHE A 8 -12.73 -14.98 10.30
N ASN A 9 -11.95 -15.90 10.86
CA ASN A 9 -10.89 -16.56 10.15
C ASN A 9 -11.48 -17.42 9.02
N PHE A 10 -11.27 -16.97 7.79
CA PHE A 10 -11.72 -17.67 6.59
C PHE A 10 -10.71 -18.70 6.08
N PHE A 11 -9.49 -18.76 6.64
CA PHE A 11 -8.48 -19.74 6.24
C PHE A 11 -8.94 -21.20 6.44
N PRO A 12 -9.63 -21.56 7.55
CA PRO A 12 -10.27 -22.86 7.69
C PRO A 12 -11.26 -23.19 6.57
N ALA A 13 -12.02 -22.21 6.07
CA ALA A 13 -12.97 -22.40 4.98
C ALA A 13 -12.28 -22.61 3.61
N LEU A 14 -11.03 -22.16 3.46
CA LEU A 14 -10.17 -22.39 2.30
C LEU A 14 -9.34 -23.68 2.40
N GLY A 15 -9.58 -24.51 3.42
CA GLY A 15 -8.83 -25.76 3.66
C GLY A 15 -7.50 -25.55 4.39
N LEU A 16 -7.21 -24.34 4.85
CA LEU A 16 -6.01 -23.97 5.61
C LEU A 16 -6.34 -23.87 7.11
N SER A 17 -6.82 -24.97 7.69
CA SER A 17 -7.23 -25.05 9.11
C SER A 17 -6.07 -24.92 10.12
N THR A 18 -4.82 -24.93 9.65
CA THR A 18 -3.63 -24.71 10.47
C THR A 18 -3.40 -23.25 10.84
N ILE A 19 -4.04 -22.30 10.16
CA ILE A 19 -3.97 -20.88 10.49
C ILE A 19 -5.07 -20.57 11.49
N GLY A 20 -4.69 -20.29 12.74
CA GLY A 20 -5.60 -19.86 13.79
C GLY A 20 -5.90 -18.36 13.72
N ASP A 21 -6.77 -17.91 14.63
CA ASP A 21 -7.24 -16.53 14.67
C ASP A 21 -6.12 -15.51 14.98
N SER A 22 -5.12 -15.94 15.77
CA SER A 22 -3.98 -15.10 16.13
C SER A 22 -3.05 -14.88 14.93
N GLU A 23 -2.79 -15.93 14.16
CA GLU A 23 -2.01 -15.89 12.94
C GLU A 23 -2.73 -15.09 11.86
N PHE A 24 -4.05 -15.30 11.72
CA PHE A 24 -4.90 -14.49 10.85
C PHE A 24 -4.76 -13.00 11.15
N LEU A 25 -4.85 -12.61 12.43
CA LEU A 25 -4.74 -11.21 12.84
C LEU A 25 -3.36 -10.61 12.55
N LEU A 26 -2.29 -11.38 12.79
CA LEU A 26 -0.92 -10.97 12.46
C LEU A 26 -0.71 -10.80 10.96
N ILE A 27 -1.24 -11.72 10.15
CA ILE A 27 -1.17 -11.65 8.68
C ILE A 27 -1.92 -10.42 8.19
N ALA A 28 -3.17 -10.23 8.64
CA ALA A 28 -3.99 -9.08 8.26
C ALA A 28 -3.30 -7.75 8.61
N GLY A 29 -2.81 -7.61 9.85
CA GLY A 29 -2.09 -6.40 10.28
C GLY A 29 -0.77 -6.18 9.54
N THR A 30 -0.02 -7.23 9.24
CA THR A 30 1.24 -7.12 8.47
C THR A 30 0.98 -6.68 7.04
N VAL A 31 -0.05 -7.24 6.41
CA VAL A 31 -0.48 -6.86 5.05
C VAL A 31 -0.90 -5.39 5.01
N GLU A 32 -1.74 -4.97 5.97
CA GLU A 32 -2.20 -3.59 6.07
C GLU A 32 -1.05 -2.60 6.29
N LEU A 33 -0.15 -2.91 7.22
CA LEU A 33 1.04 -2.08 7.48
C LEU A 33 1.95 -1.99 6.24
N THR A 34 2.19 -3.10 5.57
CA THR A 34 3.06 -3.15 4.38
C THR A 34 2.49 -2.30 3.26
N PHE A 35 1.19 -2.44 2.97
CA PHE A 35 0.53 -1.64 1.94
C PHE A 35 0.39 -0.16 2.34
N GLY A 36 0.19 0.14 3.62
CA GLY A 36 0.22 1.51 4.13
C GLY A 36 1.58 2.18 3.91
N LEU A 37 2.68 1.48 4.20
CA LEU A 37 4.04 1.96 3.94
C LEU A 37 4.32 2.12 2.45
N LEU A 38 3.86 1.18 1.62
CA LEU A 38 3.97 1.29 0.17
C LEU A 38 3.19 2.49 -0.38
N LEU A 39 1.97 2.74 0.11
CA LEU A 39 1.22 3.96 -0.24
C LEU A 39 1.95 5.23 0.20
N MET A 40 2.49 5.26 1.42
CA MET A 40 3.29 6.39 1.91
C MET A 40 4.55 6.64 1.08
N SER A 41 5.13 5.60 0.49
CA SER A 41 6.31 5.73 -0.38
C SER A 41 6.00 6.39 -1.73
N GLY A 42 4.72 6.47 -2.13
CA GLY A 42 4.31 7.04 -3.41
C GLY A 42 4.66 6.16 -4.63
N VAL A 43 5.24 4.97 -4.43
CA VAL A 43 5.62 4.06 -5.51
C VAL A 43 4.43 3.18 -5.90
N PHE A 44 4.14 3.03 -7.19
CA PHE A 44 3.07 2.13 -7.70
C PHE A 44 1.68 2.34 -7.05
N VAL A 45 1.36 3.56 -6.61
CA VAL A 45 0.15 3.90 -5.86
C VAL A 45 -1.12 3.32 -6.49
N ARG A 46 -1.27 3.42 -7.82
CA ARG A 46 -2.43 2.89 -8.54
C ARG A 46 -2.55 1.36 -8.45
N LEU A 47 -1.44 0.63 -8.57
CA LEU A 47 -1.42 -0.83 -8.45
C LEU A 47 -1.68 -1.28 -7.00
N ILE A 48 -1.13 -0.56 -6.03
CA ILE A 48 -1.34 -0.83 -4.62
C ILE A 48 -2.80 -0.61 -4.24
N ILE A 49 -3.44 0.46 -4.74
CA ILE A 49 -4.85 0.72 -4.51
C ILE A 49 -5.72 -0.41 -5.07
N LEU A 50 -5.43 -0.90 -6.28
CA LEU A 50 -6.12 -2.05 -6.86
C LEU A 50 -5.93 -3.32 -6.02
N ALA A 51 -4.72 -3.56 -5.54
CA ALA A 51 -4.41 -4.70 -4.69
C ALA A 51 -5.12 -4.63 -3.32
N LEU A 52 -5.20 -3.45 -2.71
CA LEU A 52 -5.93 -3.20 -1.47
C LEU A 52 -7.43 -3.33 -1.63
N TRP A 53 -7.96 -3.04 -2.82
CA TRP A 53 -9.38 -3.17 -3.09
C TRP A 53 -9.89 -4.60 -2.91
N LEU A 54 -9.06 -5.60 -3.21
CA LEU A 54 -9.39 -7.03 -3.12
C LEU A 54 -9.72 -7.49 -1.69
N PRO A 55 -8.82 -7.39 -0.70
CA PRO A 55 -9.12 -7.82 0.66
C PRO A 55 -10.25 -6.99 1.28
N PHE A 56 -10.28 -5.67 1.06
CA PHE A 56 -11.33 -4.81 1.63
C PHE A 56 -12.73 -5.11 1.06
N ASN A 57 -12.85 -5.45 -0.22
CA ASN A 57 -14.14 -5.88 -0.77
C ASN A 57 -14.47 -7.34 -0.46
N LEU A 58 -13.48 -8.20 -0.22
CA LEU A 58 -13.71 -9.59 0.14
C LEU A 58 -14.23 -9.74 1.58
N THR A 59 -13.80 -8.88 2.49
CA THR A 59 -14.25 -8.89 3.89
C THR A 59 -15.62 -8.23 4.08
N LEU A 60 -16.04 -7.33 3.19
CA LEU A 60 -17.32 -6.62 3.26
C LEU A 60 -18.58 -7.52 3.27
N PRO A 61 -18.72 -8.51 2.36
CA PRO A 61 -19.82 -9.46 2.41
C PRO A 61 -19.85 -10.31 3.69
N LEU A 62 -18.68 -10.49 4.32
CA LEU A 62 -18.52 -11.32 5.52
C LEU A 62 -18.82 -10.53 6.82
N LEU A 63 -18.55 -9.23 6.86
CA LEU A 63 -18.66 -8.38 8.06
C LEU A 63 -19.88 -7.45 8.04
N GLY A 64 -20.48 -7.20 6.88
CA GLY A 64 -21.67 -6.37 6.73
C GLY A 64 -21.40 -4.86 6.82
N TRP A 65 -22.47 -4.09 7.07
CA TRP A 65 -22.47 -2.63 6.92
C TRP A 65 -21.64 -1.86 7.95
N SER A 66 -21.39 -2.42 9.15
CA SER A 66 -20.53 -1.75 10.15
C SER A 66 -19.09 -1.66 9.68
N GLU A 67 -18.64 -2.68 8.97
CA GLU A 67 -17.29 -2.71 8.43
C GLU A 67 -17.11 -1.70 7.31
N LEU A 68 -18.13 -1.52 6.46
CA LEU A 68 -18.12 -0.52 5.40
C LEU A 68 -17.88 0.89 5.95
N VAL A 69 -18.47 1.19 7.11
CA VAL A 69 -18.25 2.47 7.80
C VAL A 69 -16.81 2.58 8.31
N GLY A 70 -16.24 1.48 8.82
CA GLY A 70 -14.82 1.43 9.21
C GLY A 70 -13.85 1.67 8.05
N HIS A 71 -14.24 1.29 6.83
CA HIS A 71 -13.40 1.41 5.63
C HIS A 71 -13.57 2.73 4.87
N LEU A 72 -14.58 3.55 5.18
CA LEU A 72 -14.80 4.85 4.54
C LEU A 72 -13.57 5.77 4.51
N PRO A 73 -12.80 5.93 5.61
CA PRO A 73 -11.59 6.73 5.59
C PRO A 73 -10.53 6.19 4.60
N ILE A 74 -10.41 4.86 4.52
CA ILE A 74 -9.46 4.18 3.63
C ILE A 74 -9.89 4.37 2.17
N TYR A 75 -11.18 4.20 1.87
CA TYR A 75 -11.74 4.52 0.54
C TYR A 75 -11.55 6.00 0.17
N GLY A 76 -11.70 6.91 1.14
CA GLY A 76 -11.46 8.33 0.95
C GLY A 76 -10.01 8.65 0.57
N ILE A 77 -9.03 8.05 1.27
CA ILE A 77 -7.60 8.23 0.95
C ILE A 77 -7.27 7.61 -0.41
N MET A 78 -7.76 6.40 -0.71
CA MET A 78 -7.54 5.77 -2.01
C MET A 78 -8.12 6.62 -3.15
N GLY A 79 -9.32 7.17 -2.98
CA GLY A 79 -9.93 8.10 -3.92
C GLY A 79 -9.13 9.40 -4.08
N LEU A 80 -8.67 9.98 -2.96
CA LEU A 80 -7.83 11.18 -2.97
C LEU A 80 -6.52 10.94 -3.72
N LEU A 81 -5.84 9.83 -3.46
CA LEU A 81 -4.59 9.47 -4.13
C LEU A 81 -4.79 9.13 -5.62
N LEU A 82 -5.94 8.57 -6.01
CA LEU A 82 -6.26 8.33 -7.43
C LEU A 82 -6.55 9.62 -8.20
N ILE A 83 -7.25 10.57 -7.58
CA ILE A 83 -7.67 11.81 -8.22
C ILE A 83 -6.54 12.86 -8.19
N TRP A 84 -5.81 12.93 -7.09
CA TRP A 84 -4.84 14.01 -6.82
C TRP A 84 -3.37 13.55 -6.84
N GLY A 85 -3.12 12.25 -6.91
CA GLY A 85 -1.76 11.69 -6.99
C GLY A 85 -1.17 11.74 -8.40
N GLU A 86 -1.39 12.82 -9.15
CA GLU A 86 -0.68 13.04 -10.40
C GLU A 86 0.78 13.39 -10.13
N GLU A 87 1.66 12.73 -10.88
CA GLU A 87 3.11 12.90 -10.82
C GLU A 87 3.46 14.37 -11.04
N GLN A 88 4.42 14.86 -10.24
CA GLN A 88 4.96 16.19 -10.38
C GLN A 88 5.56 16.31 -11.80
N PRO A 89 5.00 17.15 -12.70
CA PRO A 89 5.57 17.33 -14.03
C PRO A 89 6.95 17.99 -13.83
N GLY A 90 8.01 17.19 -13.90
CA GLY A 90 9.38 17.65 -13.64
C GLY A 90 10.27 16.73 -12.80
N SER A 91 9.77 15.62 -12.26
CA SER A 91 10.63 14.65 -11.53
C SER A 91 11.73 14.06 -12.42
N ASP A 92 11.40 13.78 -13.68
CA ASP A 92 12.36 13.29 -14.68
C ASP A 92 13.41 14.36 -15.00
N GLN A 93 12.98 15.61 -15.13
CA GLN A 93 13.88 16.74 -15.40
C GLN A 93 14.80 17.02 -14.20
N ALA A 94 14.28 17.00 -12.98
CA ALA A 94 15.08 17.17 -11.76
C ALA A 94 16.11 16.05 -11.58
N MET A 95 15.77 14.80 -11.95
CA MET A 95 16.72 13.69 -11.96
C MET A 95 17.79 13.86 -13.05
N MET A 96 17.41 14.31 -14.25
CA MET A 96 18.35 14.58 -15.34
C MET A 96 19.31 15.74 -15.00
N ASP A 97 18.80 16.79 -14.36
CA ASP A 97 19.60 17.94 -13.91
C ASP A 97 20.61 17.51 -12.83
N GLY A 98 20.18 16.70 -11.85
CA GLY A 98 21.08 16.17 -10.82
C GLY A 98 22.18 15.25 -11.38
N VAL A 99 21.85 14.42 -12.38
CA VAL A 99 22.83 13.56 -13.07
C VAL A 99 23.81 14.39 -13.90
N ALA A 100 23.33 15.44 -14.59
CA ALA A 100 24.17 16.34 -15.37
C ALA A 100 25.15 17.13 -14.47
N GLU A 101 24.68 17.58 -13.31
CA GLU A 101 25.51 18.28 -12.31
C GLU A 101 26.63 17.38 -11.77
N HIS A 102 26.31 16.12 -11.44
CA HIS A 102 27.30 15.15 -10.96
C HIS A 102 28.29 14.74 -12.06
N ALA A 103 27.84 14.56 -13.30
CA ALA A 103 28.72 14.30 -14.44
C ALA A 103 29.65 15.48 -14.77
N GLY A 104 29.13 16.72 -14.70
CA GLY A 104 29.91 17.94 -14.92
C GLY A 104 30.98 18.18 -13.86
N SER A 105 30.69 17.85 -12.60
CA SER A 105 31.65 17.97 -11.49
C SER A 105 32.86 17.03 -11.63
N SER A 106 32.71 15.87 -12.28
CA SER A 106 33.80 14.90 -12.52
C SER A 106 34.72 15.31 -13.68
N GLY A 107 34.24 16.10 -14.64
CA GLY A 107 35.03 16.61 -15.76
C GLY A 107 36.05 17.68 -15.37
N LEU A 108 35.74 18.49 -14.35
CA LEU A 108 36.63 19.56 -13.89
C LEU A 108 37.79 19.06 -13.02
N VAL A 109 37.66 17.89 -12.38
CA VAL A 109 38.74 17.27 -11.59
C VAL A 109 39.76 16.54 -12.48
N GLY A 110 39.38 16.16 -13.71
CA GLY A 110 40.26 15.48 -14.67
C GLY A 110 41.16 16.42 -15.50
N SER A 111 40.88 17.72 -15.55
CA SER A 111 41.63 18.68 -16.38
C SER A 111 42.74 19.44 -15.63
N ALA A 112 42.95 19.14 -14.34
CA ALA A 112 43.95 19.77 -13.48
C ALA A 112 45.11 18.82 -13.10
N ARG A 113 45.51 17.92 -14.01
CA ARG A 113 46.71 17.09 -13.90
C ARG A 113 47.57 17.19 -15.15
#